data_AF-A0A0L8VCF4-F1
#
_entry.id   AF-A0A0L8VCF4-F1
#
_cell.length_a   1.000
_cell.length_b   1.000
_cell.length_c   1.000
_cell.angle_alpha   90.00
_cell.angle_beta   90.00
_cell.angle_gamma   90.00
#
_symmetry.space_group_name_H-M   'P 1'
#
loop_
_entity.id
_entity.type
_entity.pdbx_description
1 polymer ?
#
loop_
_entity_poly.entity_id
_entity_poly.type
_entity_poly.pdbx_seq_one_letter_code
_entity_poly.pdbx_strand_id
1 'polypeptide(L)'
;MGNRLFPSLLENLGEDLEGKPFIDILTRLEQLRLIENHKDWLKLRETRNMVIHEYPFNSNEIIAGLNLLNVQFSLLKTIWLSLKEYAENRFNLN
;
A
#
# COMPACT_ATOMS: atom_id res chain seq x y z
N MET A 1 1.88 -1.19 6.46
CA MET A 1 2.09 -1.89 5.18
C MET A 1 3.16 -1.20 4.35
N GLY A 2 2.88 -0.09 3.65
CA GLY A 2 3.84 0.63 2.78
C GLY A 2 5.31 0.59 3.18
N ASN A 3 5.74 1.39 4.15
CA ASN A 3 7.17 1.56 4.47
C ASN A 3 7.81 0.41 5.28
N ARG A 4 7.11 -0.71 5.49
CA ARG A 4 7.64 -1.84 6.27
C ARG A 4 7.42 -3.16 5.53
N LEU A 5 6.16 -3.53 5.33
CA LEU A 5 5.79 -4.79 4.69
C LEU A 5 6.33 -4.88 3.26
N PHE A 6 6.22 -3.81 2.46
CA PHE A 6 6.61 -3.86 1.06
C PHE A 6 8.14 -4.02 0.89
N PRO A 7 8.99 -3.20 1.54
CA PRO A 7 10.43 -3.45 1.53
C PRO A 7 10.79 -4.84 2.03
N SER A 8 10.28 -5.22 3.22
CA SER A 8 10.65 -6.51 3.81
C SER A 8 10.25 -7.70 2.95
N LEU A 9 9.11 -7.64 2.27
CA LEU A 9 8.72 -8.71 1.35
C LEU A 9 9.71 -8.85 0.20
N LEU A 10 10.08 -7.74 -0.44
CA LEU A 10 11.03 -7.75 -1.56
C LEU A 10 12.45 -8.15 -1.12
N GLU A 11 12.91 -7.67 0.04
CA GLU A 11 14.20 -8.07 0.63
C GLU A 11 14.25 -9.59 0.88
N ASN A 12 13.18 -10.18 1.42
CA ASN A 12 13.10 -11.63 1.62
C ASN A 12 12.97 -12.42 0.31
N LEU A 13 12.65 -11.76 -0.80
CA LEU A 13 12.70 -12.33 -2.15
C LEU A 13 14.08 -12.15 -2.81
N GLY A 14 15.03 -11.49 -2.14
CA GLY A 14 16.39 -11.24 -2.63
C GLY A 14 16.52 -10.00 -3.51
N GLU A 15 15.54 -9.10 -3.49
CA GLU A 15 15.65 -7.81 -4.19
C GLU A 15 16.58 -6.86 -3.43
N ASP A 16 17.48 -6.22 -4.17
CA ASP A 16 18.24 -5.07 -3.66
C ASP A 16 17.37 -3.81 -3.73
N LEU A 17 17.15 -3.17 -2.57
CA LEU A 17 16.36 -1.96 -2.43
C LEU A 17 17.19 -0.72 -2.08
N GLU A 18 18.52 -0.83 -2.00
CA GLU A 18 19.36 0.29 -1.59
C GLU A 18 19.18 1.49 -2.52
N GLY A 19 18.91 2.65 -1.94
CA GLY A 19 18.68 3.89 -2.68
C GLY A 19 17.41 3.94 -3.53
N LYS A 20 16.56 2.90 -3.52
CA LYS A 20 15.35 2.87 -4.35
C LYS A 20 14.27 3.79 -3.78
N PRO A 21 13.69 4.69 -4.59
CA PRO A 21 12.54 5.47 -4.17
C PRO A 21 11.33 4.55 -3.95
N PHE A 22 10.40 4.97 -3.11
CA PHE A 22 9.23 4.15 -2.76
C PHE A 22 8.35 3.81 -3.98
N ILE A 23 8.33 4.64 -5.02
CA ILE A 23 7.61 4.32 -6.27
C ILE A 23 8.18 3.08 -6.96
N ASP A 24 9.50 2.91 -6.96
CA ASP A 24 10.16 1.76 -7.57
C ASP A 24 9.87 0.48 -6.77
N ILE A 25 9.71 0.58 -5.45
CA ILE A 25 9.25 -0.52 -4.60
C ILE A 25 7.84 -0.96 -5.03
N LEU A 26 6.92 -0.03 -5.27
CA LEU A 26 5.56 -0.36 -5.71
C LEU A 26 5.55 -0.96 -7.12
N THR A 27 6.32 -0.37 -8.05
CA THR A 27 6.46 -0.90 -9.41
C THR A 27 7.05 -2.30 -9.40
N ARG A 28 8.01 -2.58 -8.50
CA ARG A 28 8.59 -3.92 -8.37
C ARG A 28 7.59 -4.94 -7.85
N LEU A 29 6.78 -4.58 -6.84
CA LEU A 29 5.69 -5.44 -6.37
C LEU A 29 4.70 -5.79 -7.49
N GLU A 30 4.35 -4.83 -8.35
CA GLU A 30 3.47 -5.08 -9.50
C GLU A 30 4.13 -5.99 -10.54
N GLN A 31 5.40 -5.77 -10.87
CA GLN A 31 6.14 -6.64 -11.79
C GLN A 31 6.19 -8.09 -11.31
N LEU A 32 6.29 -8.31 -10.00
CA LEU A 32 6.26 -9.62 -9.37
C LEU A 32 4.83 -10.18 -9.16
N ARG A 33 3.80 -9.44 -9.61
CA ARG A 33 2.37 -9.77 -9.45
C ARG A 33 1.94 -9.93 -7.99
N LEU A 34 2.61 -9.22 -7.08
CA LEU A 34 2.28 -9.19 -5.65
C LEU A 34 1.17 -8.18 -5.35
N ILE A 35 1.05 -7.16 -6.20
CA ILE A 35 -0.09 -6.24 -6.27
C ILE A 35 -0.53 -6.12 -7.72
N GLU A 36 -1.81 -5.83 -7.96
CA GLU A 36 -2.35 -5.71 -9.32
C GLU A 36 -1.90 -4.42 -10.02
N ASN A 37 -1.83 -3.31 -9.28
CA ASN A 37 -1.51 -2.00 -9.82
C ASN A 37 -0.90 -1.07 -8.76
N HIS A 38 0.34 -0.62 -8.97
CA HIS A 38 1.05 0.29 -8.07
C HIS A 38 0.31 1.64 -7.88
N LYS A 39 -0.42 2.11 -8.89
CA LYS A 39 -1.14 3.39 -8.83
C LYS A 39 -2.29 3.36 -7.82
N ASP A 40 -2.85 2.20 -7.54
CA ASP A 40 -3.92 2.06 -6.56
C ASP A 40 -3.40 2.33 -5.13
N TRP A 41 -2.15 1.97 -4.86
CA TRP A 41 -1.49 2.36 -3.61
C TRP A 41 -1.26 3.88 -3.51
N LEU A 42 -0.95 4.55 -4.63
CA LEU A 42 -0.82 6.01 -4.64
C LEU A 42 -2.14 6.70 -4.32
N LYS A 43 -3.26 6.26 -4.91
CA LYS A 43 -4.60 6.76 -4.60
C LYS A 43 -4.97 6.57 -3.12
N LEU A 44 -4.66 5.40 -2.56
CA LEU A 44 -4.87 5.13 -1.13
C LEU A 44 -4.08 6.12 -0.25
N ARG A 45 -2.84 6.45 -0.64
CA ARG A 45 -2.02 7.44 0.08
C ARG A 45 -2.57 8.85 -0.02
N GLU A 46 -3.08 9.24 -1.19
CA GLU A 46 -3.72 10.55 -1.41
C GLU A 46 -4.96 10.69 -0.52
N THR A 47 -5.86 9.69 -0.52
CA THR A 47 -7.02 9.68 0.38
C THR A 47 -6.61 9.73 1.84
N ARG A 48 -5.61 8.95 2.24
CA ARG A 48 -5.07 9.00 3.61
C ARG A 48 -4.59 10.41 3.94
N ASN A 49 -3.80 11.03 3.06
CA ASN A 49 -3.30 12.39 3.24
C ASN A 49 -4.43 13.39 3.45
N MET A 50 -5.50 13.32 2.64
CA MET A 50 -6.70 14.16 2.77
C MET A 50 -7.36 14.02 4.16
N VAL A 51 -7.42 12.80 4.70
CA VAL A 51 -8.01 12.55 6.03
C VAL A 51 -7.11 13.00 7.18
N ILE A 52 -5.79 12.92 7.03
CA ILE A 52 -4.83 13.28 8.10
C ILE A 52 -4.37 14.74 8.06
N HIS A 53 -4.73 15.51 7.03
CA HIS A 53 -4.26 16.89 6.92
C HIS A 53 -4.73 17.74 8.10
N GLU A 54 -3.76 18.30 8.84
CA GLU A 54 -3.94 19.01 10.11
C GLU A 54 -4.46 20.46 9.98
N TYR A 55 -4.93 20.89 8.80
CA TYR A 55 -5.45 22.25 8.64
C TYR A 55 -6.88 22.36 9.21
N PRO A 56 -7.10 23.15 10.29
CA PRO A 56 -8.36 23.14 11.06
C PRO A 56 -9.61 23.61 10.29
N PHE A 57 -9.46 24.06 9.05
CA PHE A 57 -10.50 24.80 8.32
C PHE A 57 -11.11 24.03 7.14
N ASN A 58 -10.78 22.74 6.96
CA ASN A 58 -11.18 22.00 5.76
C ASN A 58 -12.03 20.75 6.04
N SER A 59 -13.03 20.88 6.91
CA SER A 59 -13.92 19.77 7.29
C SER A 59 -14.58 19.07 6.10
N ASN A 60 -14.86 19.79 5.01
CA ASN A 60 -15.44 19.21 3.79
C ASN A 60 -14.47 18.25 3.08
N GLU A 61 -13.18 18.59 2.99
CA GLU A 61 -12.17 17.69 2.44
C GLU A 61 -11.97 16.45 3.32
N ILE A 62 -11.97 16.60 4.65
CA ILE A 62 -11.87 15.46 5.57
C ILE A 62 -13.08 14.53 5.40
N ILE A 63 -14.30 15.07 5.33
CA ILE A 63 -15.53 14.27 5.10
C ILE A 63 -15.46 13.55 3.76
N ALA A 64 -15.05 14.24 2.69
CA ALA A 64 -14.86 13.63 1.37
C ALA A 64 -13.81 12.51 1.41
N GLY A 65 -12.69 12.74 2.09
CA GLY A 65 -11.63 11.77 2.31
C GLY A 65 -12.11 10.54 3.10
N LEU A 66 -12.91 10.71 4.15
CA LEU A 66 -13.48 9.62 4.93
C LEU A 66 -14.45 8.77 4.10
N ASN A 67 -15.32 9.41 3.32
CA ASN A 67 -16.23 8.71 2.41
C ASN A 67 -15.44 7.91 1.36
N LEU A 68 -14.39 8.50 0.78
CA LEU A 68 -13.54 7.82 -0.18
C LEU A 68 -12.76 6.66 0.48
N LEU A 69 -12.27 6.85 1.70
CA LEU A 69 -11.56 5.82 2.46
C LEU A 69 -12.47 4.62 2.72
N ASN A 70 -13.75 4.85 3.06
CA ASN A 70 -14.73 3.78 3.24
C ASN A 70 -14.92 2.95 1.96
N VAL A 71 -14.96 3.61 0.80
CA VAL A 71 -15.03 2.92 -0.51
C VAL A 71 -13.74 2.15 -0.80
N GLN A 72 -12.58 2.75 -0.50
CA GLN A 72 -11.26 2.18 -0.78
C GLN A 72 -10.81 1.11 0.22
N PHE A 73 -11.52 0.95 1.34
CA PHE A 73 -11.18 -0.04 2.37
C PHE A 73 -11.10 -1.47 1.80
N SER A 74 -12.02 -1.81 0.89
CA SER A 74 -12.03 -3.11 0.23
C SER A 74 -10.75 -3.37 -0.56
N LEU A 75 -10.26 -2.37 -1.30
CA LEU A 75 -9.00 -2.45 -2.05
C LEU A 75 -7.80 -2.63 -1.11
N LEU A 76 -7.74 -1.87 -0.02
CA LEU A 76 -6.68 -2.01 0.99
C LEU A 76 -6.67 -3.42 1.61
N LYS A 77 -7.86 -3.94 1.92
CA LYS A 77 -8.05 -5.30 2.45
C LYS A 77 -7.61 -6.36 1.45
N THR A 78 -7.95 -6.21 0.16
CA THR A 78 -7.51 -7.13 -0.90
C THR A 78 -5.98 -7.18 -0.99
N ILE A 79 -5.31 -6.02 -1.07
CA ILE A 79 -3.84 -5.95 -1.10
C ILE A 79 -3.24 -6.66 0.12
N TRP A 80 -3.77 -6.40 1.31
CA TRP A 80 -3.31 -7.06 2.53
C TRP A 80 -3.46 -8.58 2.46
N LEU A 81 -4.65 -9.08 2.11
CA LEU A 81 -4.94 -10.52 2.09
C LEU A 81 -4.09 -11.24 1.05
N SER A 82 -3.94 -10.68 -0.16
CA SER A 82 -3.12 -11.27 -1.22
C SER A 82 -1.64 -11.34 -0.83
N LEU A 83 -1.09 -10.27 -0.24
CA LEU A 83 0.32 -10.28 0.22
C LEU A 83 0.53 -11.21 1.41
N LYS A 84 -0.45 -11.29 2.32
CA LYS A 84 -0.42 -12.20 3.45
C LYS A 84 -0.39 -13.65 2.96
N GLU A 85 -1.36 -14.04 2.11
CA GLU A 85 -1.43 -15.38 1.53
C GLU A 85 -0.17 -15.73 0.74
N TYR A 86 0.35 -14.79 -0.04
CA TYR A 86 1.62 -14.97 -0.73
C TYR A 86 2.77 -15.25 0.24
N ALA A 87 2.91 -14.44 1.30
CA ALA A 87 3.99 -14.59 2.26
C ALA A 87 3.88 -15.90 3.06
N GLU A 88 2.68 -16.28 3.47
CA GLU A 88 2.41 -17.54 4.17
C GLU A 88 2.85 -18.74 3.31
N ASN A 89 2.43 -18.77 2.04
CA ASN A 89 2.80 -19.82 1.10
C ASN A 89 4.29 -19.81 0.72
N ARG A 90 4.89 -18.63 0.53
CA ARG A 90 6.27 -18.49 0.06
C ARG A 90 7.30 -18.82 1.13
N PHE A 91 7.03 -18.45 2.38
CA PHE A 91 7.97 -18.55 3.49
C PHE A 91 7.57 -19.60 4.53
N ASN A 92 6.53 -20.40 4.26
CA ASN A 92 6.01 -21.42 5.17
C ASN A 92 5.66 -20.84 6.55
N LEU A 93 4.99 -19.69 6.54
CA LEU A 93 4.40 -19.07 7.73
C LEU A 93 2.97 -19.61 7.79
N ASN A 94 2.66 -20.48 8.76
CA ASN A 94 1.44 -21.28 8.81
C ASN A 94 0.12 -20.51 8.68
#